data_AF-A0A3N8DL54-F1
#
_entry.id   AF-A0A3N8DL54-F1
#
_cell.length_a   1.000
_cell.length_b   1.000
_cell.length_c   1.000
_cell.angle_alpha   90.00
_cell.angle_beta   90.00
_cell.angle_gamma   90.00
#
_symmetry.space_group_name_H-M   'P 1'
#
loop_
_entity.id
_entity.type
_entity.pdbx_description
1 polymer ?
#
loop_
_entity_poly.entity_id
_entity_poly.type
_entity_poly.pdbx_seq_one_letter_code
_entity_poly.pdbx_strand_id
1 'polypeptide(L)' 'MKVIKFKRHYAQYTPGDIAGFEDAYADRLVDAEIAEASAPESKEAKASQKADTGKPAAKG' A
#
# COMPACT_ATOMS: atom_id res chain seq x y z
N MET A 1 -12.94 -3.62 0.94
CA MET A 1 -11.63 -2.94 1.07
C MET A 1 -10.71 -3.79 1.92
N LYS A 2 -9.69 -4.35 1.28
CA LYS A 2 -8.68 -5.25 1.83
C LYS A 2 -7.39 -4.47 2.06
N VAL A 3 -6.84 -4.59 3.26
CA VAL A 3 -5.55 -3.99 3.58
C VAL A 3 -4.45 -4.94 3.16
N ILE A 4 -3.44 -4.42 2.46
CA ILE A 4 -2.27 -5.17 2.04
C ILE A 4 -1.01 -4.47 2.52
N LYS A 5 0.03 -5.26 2.77
CA LYS A 5 1.36 -4.75 3.08
C LYS A 5 2.28 -5.00 1.90
N PHE A 6 2.86 -3.95 1.35
CA PHE A 6 3.84 -4.08 0.28
C PHE A 6 5.10 -4.77 0.79
N LYS A 7 5.52 -5.82 0.09
CA LYS A 7 6.79 -6.51 0.35
C LYS A 7 7.88 -6.09 -0.61
N ARG A 8 7.51 -5.44 -1.72
CA ARG A 8 8.42 -4.90 -2.73
C ARG A 8 8.00 -3.49 -3.10
N HIS A 9 8.92 -2.74 -3.70
CA HIS A 9 8.63 -1.40 -4.18
C HIS A 9 7.62 -1.48 -5.34
N TYR A 10 6.51 -0.76 -5.23
CA TYR A 10 5.46 -0.73 -6.25
C TYR A 10 4.88 0.67 -6.40
N ALA A 11 5.04 1.26 -7.58
CA ALA A 11 4.66 2.64 -7.85
C ALA A 11 5.25 3.60 -6.80
N GLN A 12 4.40 4.15 -5.91
CA GLN A 12 4.80 5.05 -4.82
C GLN A 12 5.05 4.33 -3.48
N TYR A 13 4.73 3.04 -3.39
CA TYR A 13 4.79 2.26 -2.17
C TYR A 13 6.15 1.59 -2.01
N THR A 14 6.69 1.61 -0.80
CA THR A 14 7.96 0.97 -0.47
C THR A 14 7.74 -0.36 0.25
N PRO A 15 8.72 -1.28 0.25
CA PRO A 15 8.66 -2.49 1.06
C PRO A 15 8.42 -2.14 2.53
N GLY A 16 7.33 -2.62 3.11
CA GLY A 16 6.90 -2.32 4.47
C GLY A 16 5.68 -1.41 4.57
N ASP A 17 5.32 -0.71 3.50
CA ASP A 17 4.18 0.20 3.45
C ASP A 17 2.84 -0.56 3.48
N ILE A 18 1.81 0.03 4.09
CA ILE A 18 0.49 -0.58 4.28
C ILE A 18 -0.57 0.30 3.63
N ALA A 19 -1.36 -0.28 2.73
CA ALA A 19 -2.41 0.43 2.02
C ALA A 19 -3.68 -0.40 1.90
N GLY A 20 -4.82 0.28 1.91
CA GLY A 20 -6.14 -0.32 1.67
C GLY A 20 -6.51 -0.23 0.19
N PHE A 21 -6.81 -1.37 -0.42
CA PHE A 21 -7.30 -1.45 -1.80
C PHE A 21 -8.61 -2.22 -1.87
N GLU A 22 -9.26 -2.15 -3.03
CA GLU A 22 -10.38 -3.04 -3.33
C GLU A 22 -9.91 -4.50 -3.35
N ASP A 23 -10.75 -5.41 -2.88
CA ASP A 23 -10.42 -6.82 -2.70
C ASP A 23 -9.85 -7.46 -3.98
N ALA A 24 -10.43 -7.15 -5.14
CA ALA A 24 -9.94 -7.63 -6.44
C ALA A 24 -8.55 -7.09 -6.83
N TYR A 25 -8.23 -5.85 -6.44
CA TYR A 25 -6.93 -5.24 -6.74
C TYR A 25 -5.86 -5.67 -5.74
N ALA A 26 -6.24 -5.78 -4.47
CA ALA A 26 -5.40 -6.37 -3.43
C ALA A 26 -4.99 -7.80 -3.78
N ASP A 27 -5.93 -8.62 -4.29
CA ASP A 27 -5.64 -10.00 -4.69
C ASP A 27 -4.60 -10.06 -5.81
N ARG A 28 -4.69 -9.18 -6.81
CA ARG A 28 -3.67 -9.06 -7.87
C ARG A 28 -2.28 -8.70 -7.33
N LEU A 29 -2.21 -7.81 -6.34
CA LEU A 29 -0.93 -7.42 -5.76
C LEU A 29 -0.33 -8.54 -4.90
N VAL A 30 -1.17 -9.36 -4.28
CA VAL A 30 -0.74 -10.54 -3.53
C VAL A 30 -0.29 -11.67 -4.46
N ASP A 31 -1.07 -11.95 -5.50
CA ASP A 31 -0.75 -12.95 -6.54
C ASP A 31 0.55 -12.62 -7.28
N ALA A 32 0.80 -11.33 -7.56
CA ALA A 32 2.03 -10.86 -8.17
C ALA A 32 3.24 -10.81 -7.21
N GLU A 33 3.11 -11.30 -5.96
CA GLU A 33 4.13 -11.23 -4.90
C GLU A 33 4.65 -9.80 -4.61
N ILE A 34 3.83 -8.80 -4.92
CA ILE A 34 4.13 -7.39 -4.68
C ILE A 34 3.78 -7.02 -3.23
N ALA A 35 2.67 -7.56 -2.75
CA ALA A 35 2.15 -7.32 -1.42
C ALA A 35 1.69 -8.61 -0.74
N GLU A 36 1.35 -8.52 0.53
CA GLU A 36 0.74 -9.61 1.29
C GLU A 36 -0.59 -9.16 1.87
N ALA A 37 -1.58 -10.05 1.87
CA ALA A 37 -2.87 -9.81 2.49
C ALA A 37 -2.67 -9.58 3.98
N SER A 38 -2.84 -8.33 4.43
CA SER A 38 -2.81 -8.00 5.85
C SER A 38 -4.20 -8.31 6.38
N ALA A 39 -4.32 -9.42 7.11
CA ALA A 39 -5.58 -9.79 7.74
C ALA A 39 -6.09 -8.61 8.59
N PRO A 40 -7.39 -8.29 8.55
CA PRO A 40 -7.96 -7.21 9.34
C PRO A 40 -7.97 -7.63 10.81
N GLU A 41 -6.84 -7.53 11.50
CA GLU A 41 -6.88 -7.39 12.94
C GLU A 41 -7.43 -5.99 13.18
N SER A 42 -8.66 -5.91 13.68
CA SER A 42 -9.45 -4.70 13.95
C SER A 42 -8.85 -3.78 15.02
N LYS A 43 -7.53 -3.65 15.07
CA LYS A 43 -6.82 -2.79 16.00
C LYS A 43 -5.84 -1.94 15.21
N GLU A 44 -6.04 -0.63 15.39
CA GLU A 44 -5.03 0.39 15.16
C GLU A 44 -4.88 0.80 13.69
N ALA A 45 -5.83 1.63 13.27
CA ALA A 45 -5.64 2.71 12.30
C ALA A 45 -4.56 3.70 12.79
N LYS A 46 -3.32 3.22 12.94
CA LYS A 46 -2.15 4.00 13.32
C LYS A 46 -1.00 3.82 12.34
N ALA A 47 -1.31 3.71 11.05
CA ALA A 47 -0.36 4.07 10.00
C ALA A 47 -0.61 5.52 9.58
N SER A 48 -0.35 6.43 10.51
CA SER A 48 0.18 7.74 10.14
C SER A 48 1.51 7.51 9.45
N GLN A 49 1.52 7.31 8.13
CA GLN A 49 2.66 7.73 7.33
C GLN A 49 2.16 8.63 6.23
N LYS A 50 2.55 9.88 6.44
CA LYS A 50 2.38 11.06 5.61
C LYS A 50 2.52 10.67 4.14
N ALA A 51 1.57 11.13 3.34
CA ALA A 51 1.81 11.43 1.95
C ALA A 51 2.96 12.46 1.85
N ASP A 52 4.18 11.99 1.92
CA ASP A 52 5.43 12.68 1.60
C ASP A 52 6.33 11.54 1.11
N THR A 53 6.44 11.26 -0.19
CA THR A 53 7.11 12.04 -1.23
C THR A 53 6.78 11.35 -2.56
N GLY A 54 6.54 11.97 -3.72
CA GLY A 54 6.53 13.36 -4.10
C GLY A 54 6.24 13.48 -5.60
N LYS A 55 5.64 14.60 -5.99
CA LYS A 55 5.72 15.15 -7.34
C LYS A 55 5.28 16.62 -7.33
N PRO A 56 6.18 17.62 -7.23
CA PRO A 56 6.01 18.80 -8.05
C PRO A 56 6.64 18.46 -9.40
N ALA A 57 5.85 17.89 -10.32
CA ALA A 57 6.15 18.04 -11.73
C ALA A 57 5.28 19.18 -12.23
N ALA A 58 5.78 20.40 -12.08
CA ALA A 58 5.42 21.53 -12.90
C ALA A 58 6.63 22.47 -12.91
N LYS A 59 7.54 22.24 -13.87
CA LYS A 59 8.30 23.35 -14.45
C LYS A 59 7.31 24.13 -15.32
N GLY A 60 7.25 25.45 -15.12
CA GLY A 60 6.54 26.43 -15.93
C GLY A 60 6.93 27.81 -15.47
#